data_AF-A0A7K6MKS3-F1
#
_entry.id   AF-A0A7K6MKS3-F1
#
_cell.length_a   1.000
_cell.length_b   1.000
_cell.length_c   1.000
_cell.angle_alpha   90.00
_cell.angle_beta   90.00
_cell.angle_gamma   90.00
#
_symmetry.space_group_name_H-M   'P 1'
#
loop_
_entity.id
_entity.type
_entity.pdbx_description
1 polymer ?
#
loop_
_entity_poly.entity_id
_entity_poly.type
_entity_poly.pdbx_seq_one_letter_code
_entity_poly.pdbx_strand_id
1 'polypeptide(L)'
;QPSIIGGREAKRHSRPYMVSLQFGGLHSCGAVLLHRRWALTAAHCQPRGSWDKAVLVVGLHNWRRREADAQRFPIRAVCPHPGYDRETMKNDLLLLQ
;
A
#
# COMPACT_ATOMS: atom_id res chain seq x y z
N GLN A 1 3.09 10.80 -16.79
CA GLN A 1 4.47 10.78 -16.24
C GLN A 1 4.73 9.42 -15.62
N PRO A 2 5.88 8.79 -15.90
CA PRO A 2 6.26 7.56 -15.21
C PRO A 2 6.42 7.85 -13.71
N SER A 3 5.74 7.08 -12.86
CA SER A 3 5.78 7.27 -11.41
C SER A 3 7.06 6.71 -10.77
N ILE A 4 7.83 5.90 -11.51
CA ILE A 4 9.12 5.33 -11.10
C ILE A 4 10.21 5.83 -12.07
N ILE A 5 11.25 6.46 -11.52
CA ILE A 5 12.35 7.05 -12.31
C ILE A 5 13.16 5.93 -12.99
N GLY A 6 13.44 6.10 -14.28
CA GLY A 6 14.15 5.09 -15.10
C GLY A 6 13.35 3.80 -15.35
N GLY A 7 12.09 3.75 -14.93
CA GLY A 7 11.22 2.59 -15.10
C GLY A 7 10.50 2.57 -16.45
N ARG A 8 9.80 1.46 -16.67
CA ARG A 8 8.79 1.29 -17.72
C ARG A 8 7.50 0.78 -17.11
N GLU A 9 6.38 1.01 -17.79
CA GLU A 9 5.10 0.47 -17.36
C GLU A 9 5.21 -1.07 -17.24
N ALA A 10 4.75 -1.61 -16.12
CA ALA A 10 4.70 -3.05 -15.93
C ALA A 10 3.69 -3.67 -16.90
N LYS A 11 3.91 -4.92 -17.33
CA LYS A 11 2.84 -5.65 -18.01
C LYS A 11 1.65 -5.78 -17.05
N ARG A 12 0.45 -5.50 -17.54
CA ARG A 12 -0.80 -5.58 -16.77
C ARG A 12 -0.85 -6.87 -15.93
N HIS A 13 -1.07 -6.72 -14.63
CA HIS A 13 -1.16 -7.78 -13.62
C HIS A 13 0.07 -8.72 -13.48
N SER A 14 1.21 -8.40 -14.07
CA SER A 14 2.45 -9.20 -13.97
C SER A 14 3.15 -9.14 -12.60
N ARG A 15 2.60 -8.37 -11.65
CA ARG A 15 3.08 -8.17 -10.28
C ARG A 15 1.88 -8.36 -9.32
N PRO A 16 1.32 -9.58 -9.21
CA PRO A 16 0.06 -9.81 -8.50
C PRO A 16 0.15 -9.54 -6.99
N TYR A 17 1.36 -9.51 -6.44
CA TYR A 17 1.63 -9.17 -5.05
C TYR A 17 1.63 -7.66 -4.76
N MET A 18 1.57 -6.79 -5.78
CA MET A 18 1.55 -5.35 -5.57
C MET A 18 0.20 -4.88 -5.03
N VAL A 19 0.26 -4.04 -4.01
CA VAL A 19 -0.89 -3.45 -3.34
C VAL A 19 -0.77 -1.93 -3.34
N SER A 20 -1.89 -1.27 -3.59
CA SER A 20 -2.02 0.19 -3.48
C SER A 20 -2.64 0.51 -2.13
N LEU A 21 -1.88 1.15 -1.23
CA LEU A 21 -2.43 1.74 -0.01
C LEU A 21 -3.02 3.10 -0.37
N GLN A 22 -4.33 3.25 -0.15
CA GLN A 22 -5.09 4.45 -0.50
C GLN A 22 -5.69 5.11 0.73
N PHE A 23 -5.70 6.44 0.75
CA PHE A 23 -6.45 7.24 1.72
C PHE A 23 -7.46 8.09 0.99
N GLY A 24 -8.75 7.96 1.34
CA GLY A 24 -9.82 8.72 0.67
C GLY A 24 -9.91 8.45 -0.85
N GLY A 25 -9.54 7.25 -1.29
CA GLY A 25 -9.54 6.86 -2.71
C GLY A 25 -8.32 7.32 -3.52
N LEU A 26 -7.37 8.02 -2.90
CA LEU A 26 -6.12 8.44 -3.54
C LEU A 26 -4.98 7.50 -3.16
N HIS A 27 -4.18 7.10 -4.15
CA HIS A 27 -2.94 6.35 -3.91
C HIS A 27 -1.96 7.17 -3.08
N SER A 28 -1.43 6.56 -2.01
CA SER A 28 -0.46 7.20 -1.13
C SER A 28 0.84 6.44 -1.04
N CYS A 29 0.79 5.12 -0.86
CA CYS A 29 1.98 4.27 -0.78
C CYS A 29 1.77 2.94 -1.52
N GLY A 30 2.88 2.30 -1.88
CA GLY A 30 2.89 0.90 -2.27
C GLY A 30 2.96 -0.02 -1.06
N ALA A 31 2.44 -1.22 -1.21
CA ALA A 31 2.58 -2.31 -0.25
C ALA A 31 2.73 -3.64 -1.00
N VAL A 32 3.16 -4.69 -0.30
CA VAL A 32 3.30 -6.05 -0.83
C VAL A 32 2.42 -7.01 -0.06
N LEU A 33 1.66 -7.84 -0.78
CA LEU A 33 0.86 -8.90 -0.18
C LEU A 33 1.77 -10.06 0.24
N LEU A 34 1.95 -10.25 1.55
CA LEU A 34 2.76 -11.35 2.11
C LEU A 34 1.93 -12.60 2.38
N HIS A 35 0.66 -12.39 2.71
CA HIS A 35 -0.29 -13.45 3.03
C HIS A 35 -1.70 -13.01 2.59
N ARG A 36 -2.65 -13.95 2.50
CA ARG A 36 -4.05 -13.68 2.12
C ARG A 36 -4.76 -12.57 2.93
N ARG A 37 -4.23 -12.24 4.10
CA ARG A 37 -4.78 -11.23 5.04
C ARG A 37 -3.71 -10.29 5.59
N TRP A 38 -2.52 -10.24 4.99
CA TRP A 38 -1.46 -9.38 5.49
C TRP A 38 -0.70 -8.74 4.34
N ALA A 39 -0.62 -7.41 4.38
CA ALA A 39 0.25 -6.62 3.53
C ALA A 39 1.38 -5.99 4.37
N LEU A 40 2.57 -5.93 3.78
CA LEU A 40 3.71 -5.20 4.32
C LEU A 40 3.88 -3.89 3.56
N THR A 41 4.07 -2.81 4.30
CA THR A 41 4.35 -1.45 3.81
C THR A 41 5.39 -0.78 4.70
N ALA A 42 5.74 0.47 4.39
CA ALA A 42 6.57 1.29 5.27
C ALA A 42 5.74 1.91 6.42
N ALA A 43 6.34 2.07 7.59
CA ALA A 43 5.71 2.69 8.75
C ALA A 43 5.56 4.21 8.59
N HIS A 44 6.40 4.88 7.81
CA HIS A 44 6.20 6.30 7.53
C HIS A 44 4.96 6.58 6.67
N CYS A 45 4.38 5.55 6.04
CA CYS A 45 3.13 5.66 5.27
C CYS A 45 1.89 5.79 6.14
N GLN A 46 2.00 5.66 7.47
CA GLN A 46 0.86 5.89 8.35
C GLN A 46 0.32 7.32 8.16
N PRO A 47 -1.01 7.52 8.08
CA PRO A 47 -1.58 8.84 7.96
C PRO A 47 -1.33 9.62 9.26
N ARG A 48 -1.27 10.96 9.18
CA ARG A 48 -1.20 11.83 10.37
C ARG A 48 -2.50 11.82 11.19
N GLY A 49 -3.58 11.23 10.68
CA GLY A 49 -4.90 11.17 11.30
C GLY A 49 -5.42 9.74 11.37
N SER A 50 -6.72 9.57 11.11
CA SER A 50 -7.40 8.27 11.23
C SER A 50 -7.16 7.34 10.02
N TRP A 51 -7.25 6.04 10.28
CA TRP A 51 -7.29 4.96 9.29
C TRP A 51 -8.68 4.71 8.69
N ASP A 52 -9.73 5.42 9.13
CA ASP A 52 -11.12 5.16 8.70
C ASP A 52 -11.33 5.23 7.18
N LYS A 53 -10.51 6.03 6.49
CA LYS A 53 -10.56 6.19 5.03
C LYS A 53 -9.48 5.40 4.29
N ALA A 54 -8.76 4.53 5.00
CA ALA A 54 -7.64 3.78 4.47
C ALA A 54 -8.11 2.43 3.90
N VAL A 55 -7.64 2.11 2.70
CA VAL A 55 -8.01 0.89 1.99
C VAL A 55 -6.79 0.31 1.30
N LEU A 56 -6.63 -1.00 1.40
CA LEU A 56 -5.69 -1.77 0.58
C LEU A 56 -6.39 -2.20 -0.71
N VAL A 57 -5.81 -1.85 -1.86
CA VAL A 57 -6.35 -2.23 -3.16
C VAL A 57 -5.37 -3.16 -3.88
N VAL A 58 -5.82 -4.37 -4.17
CA VAL A 58 -5.04 -5.41 -4.85
C VAL A 58 -5.55 -5.61 -6.27
N GLY A 59 -4.68 -6.12 -7.16
CA GLY A 59 -5.06 -6.40 -8.55
C GLY A 59 -5.13 -5.17 -9.46
N LEU A 60 -4.80 -3.97 -8.97
CA LEU A 60 -4.73 -2.77 -9.79
C LEU A 60 -3.53 -2.78 -10.75
N HIS A 61 -3.77 -2.26 -11.94
CA HIS A 61 -2.75 -1.81 -12.89
C HIS A 61 -2.78 -0.28 -13.05
N ASN A 62 -3.97 0.32 -13.11
CA ASN A 62 -4.13 1.77 -13.19
C ASN A 62 -5.00 2.31 -12.04
N TRP A 63 -4.36 2.87 -11.01
CA TRP A 63 -5.05 3.38 -9.82
C TRP A 63 -6.00 4.57 -10.08
N ARG A 64 -5.79 5.32 -11.18
CA ARG A 64 -6.65 6.46 -11.54
C ARG A 64 -7.97 6.03 -12.18
N ARG A 65 -8.10 4.75 -12.53
CA ARG A 65 -9.31 4.17 -13.13
C ARG A 65 -9.91 3.15 -12.19
N ARG A 66 -11.24 3.02 -12.24
CA ARG A 66 -11.92 1.89 -11.59
C ARG A 66 -11.73 0.67 -12.48
N GLU A 67 -10.94 -0.28 -12.02
CA GLU A 67 -10.75 -1.58 -12.68
C GLU A 67 -11.65 -2.62 -12.00
N ALA A 68 -12.33 -3.45 -12.81
CA ALA A 68 -13.28 -4.45 -12.32
C ALA A 68 -12.59 -5.55 -11.49
N ASP A 69 -11.35 -5.90 -11.87
CA ASP A 69 -10.56 -6.95 -11.21
C ASP A 69 -9.92 -6.49 -9.89
N ALA A 70 -10.03 -5.20 -9.56
CA ALA A 70 -9.43 -4.63 -8.36
C ALA A 70 -10.29 -4.86 -7.12
N GLN A 71 -9.72 -5.53 -6.12
CA GLN A 71 -10.38 -5.81 -4.85
C GLN A 71 -9.92 -4.82 -3.79
N ARG A 72 -10.84 -4.40 -2.92
CA ARG A 72 -10.65 -3.36 -1.91
C ARG A 72 -10.89 -3.95 -0.53
N PHE A 73 -9.92 -3.81 0.36
CA PHE A 73 -9.97 -4.34 1.71
C PHE A 73 -9.80 -3.20 2.73
N PRO A 74 -10.74 -3.05 3.68
CA PRO A 74 -10.51 -2.16 4.82
C PRO A 74 -9.40 -2.72 5.70
N ILE A 75 -8.75 -1.84 6.47
CA ILE A 75 -7.67 -2.22 7.38
C ILE A 75 -8.28 -2.51 8.75
N ARG A 76 -8.06 -3.72 9.27
CA ARG A 76 -8.50 -4.19 10.58
C ARG A 76 -7.46 -4.00 11.66
N ALA A 77 -6.18 -4.16 11.32
CA ALA A 77 -5.08 -3.98 12.26
C ALA A 77 -3.90 -3.26 11.62
N VAL A 78 -3.25 -2.41 12.42
CA VAL A 78 -2.06 -1.64 12.06
C VAL A 78 -0.97 -2.02 13.05
N CYS A 79 0.06 -2.71 12.55
CA CYS A 79 1.12 -3.29 13.39
C CYS A 79 2.48 -2.74 12.93
N PRO A 80 2.87 -1.52 13.36
CA PRO A 80 4.18 -0.98 13.05
C PRO A 80 5.25 -1.80 13.77
N HIS A 81 6.46 -1.82 13.20
CA HIS A 81 7.59 -2.43 13.87
C HIS A 81 7.83 -1.74 15.23
N PRO A 82 8.03 -2.49 16.34
CA PRO A 82 8.12 -1.92 17.69
C PRO A 82 9.30 -0.96 17.88
N GLY A 83 10.36 -1.14 17.08
CA GLY A 83 11.52 -0.24 17.04
C GLY A 83 11.46 0.84 15.96
N TYR A 84 10.30 1.10 15.33
CA TYR A 84 10.20 2.17 14.32
C TYR A 84 10.50 3.52 14.95
N ASP A 85 11.43 4.25 14.34
CA ASP A 85 11.81 5.61 14.72
C ASP A 85 11.57 6.54 13.53
N ARG A 86 10.71 7.53 13.74
CA ARG A 86 10.28 8.47 12.71
C ARG A 86 11.33 9.53 12.38
N GLU A 87 12.22 9.86 13.30
CA GLU A 87 13.28 10.85 13.08
C GLU A 87 14.42 10.24 12.28
N THR A 88 14.83 9.03 12.66
CA THR A 88 15.96 8.33 12.01
C THR A 88 15.55 7.41 10.86
N MET A 89 14.25 7.18 10.68
CA MET A 89 13.68 6.22 9.72
C MET A 89 14.14 4.76 9.94
N LYS A 90 14.67 4.45 11.13
CA LYS A 90 15.05 3.07 11.48
C LYS A 90 13.81 2.21 11.63
N ASN A 91 13.91 0.97 11.16
CA ASN A 91 12.85 -0.04 11.23
C ASN A 91 11.51 0.40 10.63
N ASP A 92 11.57 1.07 9.47
CA ASP A 92 10.42 1.58 8.72
C ASP A 92 9.59 0.48 8.05
N LEU A 93 8.97 -0.36 8.88
CA LEU A 93 8.18 -1.53 8.48
C LEU A 93 6.83 -1.51 9.20
N LEU A 94 5.77 -1.81 8.46
CA LEU A 94 4.40 -1.84 8.96
C LEU A 94 3.62 -3.00 8.32
N LEU A 95 3.04 -3.85 9.17
CA LEU A 95 2.07 -4.85 8.76
C LEU A 95 0.65 -4.30 8.86
N LEU A 96 -0.14 -4.56 7.83
CA LEU A 96 -1.56 -4.22 7.73
C LEU A 96 -2.37 -5.50 7.55
N GLN A 97 -3.38 -5.69 8.39
CA GLN A 97 -4.33 -6.81 8.32
C GLN A 97 -5.65 -6.39 7.69
#